data_AF-A0A674M9E2-F1
#
_entry.id   AF-A0A674M9E2-F1
#
_cell.length_a   1.000
_cell.length_b   1.000
_cell.length_c   1.000
_cell.angle_alpha   90.00
_cell.angle_beta   90.00
_cell.angle_gamma   90.00
#
_symmetry.space_group_name_H-M   'P 1'
#
loop_
_entity.id
_entity.type
_entity.pdbx_description
1 polymer ?
#
loop_
_entity_poly.entity_id
_entity_poly.type
_entity_poly.pdbx_seq_one_letter_code
_entity_poly.pdbx_strand_id
1 'polypeptide(L)' 'IFGTCQSTVAAVPRHGSEIIGGKEVKPHSMPYMALVTNPKKLCGGTLINPKWVLTAAHCEK' A
#
# COMPACT_ATOMS: atom_id res chain seq x y z
N ILE A 1 -15.47 27.17 -13.40
CA ILE A 1 -14.49 26.53 -14.32
C ILE A 1 -13.10 26.38 -13.68
N PHE A 2 -12.86 26.89 -12.46
CA PHE A 2 -11.70 26.47 -11.67
C PHE A 2 -12.17 25.68 -10.43
N GLY A 3 -12.44 24.39 -10.63
CA GLY A 3 -12.59 23.45 -9.53
C GLY A 3 -11.20 22.91 -9.21
N THR A 4 -10.66 23.23 -8.04
CA THR A 4 -9.41 22.63 -7.59
C THR A 4 -9.64 21.14 -7.36
N CYS A 5 -8.87 20.30 -8.06
CA CYS A 5 -8.82 18.87 -7.79
C CYS A 5 -8.00 18.64 -6.53
N GLN A 6 -8.54 19.05 -5.37
CA GLN A 6 -7.98 18.68 -4.08
C GLN A 6 -8.58 17.35 -3.66
N SER A 7 -8.16 16.31 -4.38
CA SER A 7 -8.17 14.96 -3.86
C SER A 7 -7.10 14.86 -2.76
N THR A 8 -7.38 15.46 -1.60
CA THR A 8 -6.87 14.85 -0.36
C THR A 8 -7.75 13.64 -0.12
N VAL A 9 -7.47 12.56 -0.85
CA VAL A 9 -7.92 11.25 -0.41
C VAL A 9 -7.10 10.99 0.86
N ALA A 10 -7.59 11.48 1.99
CA ALA A 10 -7.17 10.97 3.27
C ALA A 10 -7.53 9.48 3.20
N ALA A 11 -6.52 8.64 3.00
CA ALA A 11 -6.67 7.21 3.17
C ALA A 11 -7.11 7.03 4.61
N VAL A 12 -8.42 6.84 4.84
CA VAL A 12 -8.95 6.58 6.17
C VAL A 12 -8.30 5.27 6.61
N PRO A 13 -7.34 5.28 7.54
CA PRO A 13 -6.70 4.05 7.97
C PRO A 13 -7.80 3.24 8.63
N ARG A 14 -7.96 1.98 8.23
CA ARG A 14 -8.78 1.06 9.01
C ARG A 14 -8.06 0.93 10.36
N HIS A 15 -8.79 0.91 11.48
CA HIS A 15 -8.15 0.77 12.80
C HIS A 15 -7.16 -0.41 12.78
N GLY A 16 -5.89 -0.14 13.07
CA GLY A 16 -4.80 -1.12 13.03
C GLY A 16 -4.07 -1.30 11.71
N SER A 17 -4.39 -0.55 10.64
CA SER A 17 -3.66 -0.58 9.36
C SER A 17 -2.56 0.49 9.25
N GLU A 18 -2.34 1.27 10.30
CA GLU A 18 -1.28 2.27 10.37
C GLU A 18 0.06 1.63 10.74
N ILE A 19 1.14 2.17 10.19
CA ILE A 19 2.50 1.86 10.65
C ILE A 19 2.78 2.67 11.91
N ILE A 20 2.82 2.01 13.08
CA ILE A 20 3.05 2.67 14.38
C ILE A 20 4.40 3.40 14.38
N GLY A 21 4.38 4.71 14.66
CA GLY A 21 5.57 5.56 14.65
C GLY A 21 6.13 5.84 13.25
N GLY A 22 5.39 5.48 12.20
CA GLY A 22 5.76 5.71 10.82
C GLY A 22 5.58 7.16 10.38
N LYS A 23 6.13 7.46 9.20
CA LYS A 23 5.88 8.70 8.46
C LYS A 23 5.64 8.38 7.00
N GLU A 24 4.93 9.25 6.31
CA GLU A 24 4.73 9.12 4.88
C GLU A 24 6.06 9.11 4.13
N VAL A 25 6.21 8.16 3.20
CA VAL A 25 7.40 8.03 2.36
C VAL A 25 7.31 8.98 1.18
N LYS A 26 8.47 9.44 0.68
CA LYS A 26 8.49 10.18 -0.58
C LYS A 26 7.93 9.28 -1.70
N PRO A 27 7.05 9.78 -2.59
CA PRO A 27 6.53 9.00 -3.70
C PRO A 27 7.66 8.31 -4.48
N HIS A 28 7.44 7.03 -4.81
CA HIS A 28 8.39 6.17 -5.53
C HIS A 28 9.75 5.93 -4.85
N SER A 29 9.95 6.34 -3.58
CA SER A 29 11.21 6.05 -2.84
C SER A 29 11.34 4.60 -2.36
N MET A 30 10.24 3.84 -2.41
CA MET A 30 10.16 2.43 -2.05
C MET A 30 9.69 1.61 -3.25
N PRO A 31 10.48 1.51 -4.35
CA PRO A 31 10.03 0.92 -5.61
C PRO A 31 9.75 -0.57 -5.53
N TYR A 32 10.24 -1.24 -4.48
CA TYR A 32 9.99 -2.65 -4.21
C TYR A 32 8.67 -2.90 -3.46
N MET A 33 8.03 -1.87 -2.90
CA MET A 33 6.79 -2.05 -2.13
C MET A 33 5.62 -2.37 -3.06
N ALA A 34 4.93 -3.47 -2.81
CA ALA A 34 3.78 -3.92 -3.57
C ALA A 34 2.53 -4.01 -2.68
N LEU A 35 1.39 -3.57 -3.21
CA LEU A 35 0.08 -3.84 -2.62
C LEU A 35 -0.42 -5.19 -3.14
N VAL A 36 -0.60 -6.15 -2.23
CA VAL A 36 -1.18 -7.46 -2.54
C VAL A 36 -2.64 -7.42 -2.10
N THR A 37 -3.57 -7.50 -3.05
CA THR A 37 -5.01 -7.38 -2.80
C THR A 37 -5.77 -8.62 -3.22
N ASN A 38 -6.71 -9.04 -2.38
CA ASN A 38 -7.71 -10.05 -2.64
C ASN A 38 -9.07 -9.43 -2.24
N PRO A 39 -10.20 -9.81 -2.87
CA PRO A 39 -11.55 -9.38 -2.46
C PRO A 39 -11.82 -9.25 -0.94
N LYS A 40 -11.15 -10.05 -0.10
CA LYS A 40 -11.33 -10.03 1.36
C LYS A 40 -10.18 -9.43 2.17
N LYS A 41 -8.98 -9.23 1.59
CA LYS A 41 -7.77 -8.89 2.34
C LYS A 41 -6.87 -7.92 1.58
N LEU A 42 -6.22 -7.04 2.34
CA LEU A 42 -5.13 -6.18 1.87
C LEU A 42 -3.85 -6.57 2.62
N CYS A 43 -2.80 -6.84 1.88
CA CYS A 43 -1.48 -7.22 2.40
C CYS A 43 -0.36 -6.42 1.72
N GLY A 44 0.80 -6.41 2.36
CA GLY A 44 2.04 -5.93 1.76
C GLY A 44 2.80 -7.03 1.01
N GLY A 45 3.65 -6.61 0.08
CA GLY A 45 4.60 -7.48 -0.62
C GLY A 45 5.87 -6.73 -1.02
N THR A 46 6.88 -7.49 -1.43
CA THR A 46 8.18 -6.97 -1.91
C THR A 46 8.48 -7.53 -3.30
N LEU A 47 8.72 -6.65 -4.28
CA LEU A 47 9.18 -7.03 -5.61
C LEU A 47 10.63 -7.52 -5.53
N ILE A 48 10.85 -8.82 -5.74
CA ILE A 48 12.17 -9.47 -5.66
C ILE A 48 12.77 -9.74 -7.06
N ASN A 49 11.95 -9.66 -8.10
CA ASN A 49 12.31 -9.84 -9.49
C ASN A 49 11.26 -9.13 -10.37
N PRO A 50 11.57 -8.72 -11.62
CA PRO A 50 10.59 -8.12 -12.53
C PRO A 50 9.23 -8.82 -12.67
N LYS A 51 9.14 -10.13 -12.36
CA LYS A 51 7.90 -10.91 -12.41
C LYS A 51 7.48 -11.55 -11.09
N TRP A 52 8.19 -11.32 -9.99
CA TRP A 52 7.93 -12.02 -8.72
C TRP A 52 7.86 -11.07 -7.53
N VAL A 53 6.79 -11.22 -6.75
CA VAL A 53 6.56 -10.51 -5.48
C VAL A 53 6.56 -11.54 -4.35
N LEU A 54 7.37 -11.28 -3.31
CA LEU A 54 7.35 -12.03 -2.06
C LEU A 54 6.30 -11.44 -1.11
N THR A 55 5.48 -12.29 -0.50
CA THR A 55 4.45 -11.89 0.48
C THR A 55 4.25 -12.98 1.53
N ALA A 56 3.44 -12.71 2.56
CA ALA A 56 3.15 -13.69 3.61
C ALA A 56 2.17 -14.76 3.10
N ALA A 57 2.42 -16.03 3.42
CA ALA A 57 1.60 -17.16 2.95
C ALA A 57 0.11 -17.07 3.35
N HIS A 58 -0.21 -16.39 4.47
CA HIS A 58 -1.59 -16.23 4.92
C HIS A 58 -2.37 -15.12 4.17
N CYS A 59 -1.71 -14.36 3.30
CA CYS A 59 -2.32 -13.33 2.46
C CYS A 59 -3.05 -13.92 1.24
N GLU A 60 -2.71 -15.14 0.84
CA GLU A 60 -3.38 -15.86 -0.24
C GLU A 60 -4.65 -16.60 0.23
N LYS A 61 -4.70 -17.01 1.50
CA LYS A 61 -5.81 -17.77 2.10
C LYS A 61 -6.92 -16.89 2.65
#